data_AF-F6K3U7-F1
#
_entry.id   AF-F6K3U7-F1
#
_cell.length_a   1.000
_cell.length_b   1.000
_cell.length_c   1.000
_cell.angle_alpha   90.00
_cell.angle_beta   90.00
_cell.angle_gamma   90.00
#
_symmetry.space_group_name_H-M   'P 1'
#
loop_
_entity.id
_entity.type
_entity.pdbx_description
1 polymer ?
#
loop_
_entity_poly.entity_id
_entity_poly.type
_entity_poly.pdbx_seq_one_letter_code
_entity_poly.pdbx_strand_id
1 'polypeptide(L)' 'VEGNHEEREDDHGYISRHFLRRYTLPKGYDPNKVMSSLSSDGVLT' A
#
# COMPACT_ATOMS: atom_id res chain seq x y z
N VAL A 1 2.46 5.28 2.83
CA VAL A 1 1.74 4.32 1.95
C VAL A 1 0.40 4.05 2.56
N GLU A 2 -0.66 4.20 1.77
CA GLU A 2 -2.03 3.90 2.14
C GLU A 2 -2.61 2.93 1.11
N GLY A 3 -3.28 1.88 1.58
CA GLY A 3 -3.99 0.95 0.71
C GLY A 3 -5.42 0.78 1.19
N ASN A 4 -6.34 0.90 0.24
CA ASN A 4 -7.77 0.72 0.44
C ASN A 4 -8.24 -0.41 -0.48
N HIS A 5 -8.77 -1.47 0.11
CA HIS A 5 -9.52 -2.52 -0.55
C HIS A 5 -10.98 -2.33 -0.19
N GLU A 6 -11.75 -1.89 -1.19
CA GLU A 6 -13.19 -1.68 -1.06
C GLU A 6 -13.92 -2.99 -0.74
N GLU A 7 -15.15 -2.86 -0.27
CA GLU A 7 -15.99 -4.00 0.09
C GLU A 7 -16.18 -4.94 -1.10
N ARG A 8 -15.79 -6.19 -0.92
CA ARG A 8 -15.95 -7.25 -1.91
C ARG A 8 -16.44 -8.52 -1.23
N GLU A 9 -17.30 -9.26 -1.94
CA GLU A 9 -17.76 -10.57 -1.48
C GLU A 9 -16.61 -11.59 -1.53
N ASP A 10 -16.43 -12.33 -0.43
CA ASP A 10 -15.52 -13.47 -0.29
C ASP A 10 -16.30 -14.73 0.16
N ASP A 11 -15.59 -15.85 0.32
CA ASP A 11 -16.20 -17.14 0.68
C ASP A 11 -16.92 -17.14 2.05
N HIS A 12 -16.75 -16.08 2.86
CA HIS A 12 -17.30 -15.96 4.22
C HIS A 12 -18.18 -14.72 4.43
N GLY A 13 -18.46 -13.93 3.38
CA GLY A 13 -19.29 -12.72 3.48
C GLY A 13 -18.67 -11.56 2.70
N TYR A 14 -18.57 -10.39 3.31
CA TYR A 14 -17.99 -9.21 2.70
C TYR A 14 -16.69 -8.82 3.42
N ILE A 15 -15.66 -8.51 2.65
CA ILE A 15 -14.37 -8.05 3.16
C ILE A 15 -14.03 -6.67 2.64
N SER A 16 -13.64 -5.78 3.55
CA SER A 16 -12.96 -4.53 3.25
C SER A 16 -11.66 -4.48 4.04
N ARG A 17 -10.61 -3.87 3.49
CA ARG A 17 -9.31 -3.75 4.16
C ARG A 17 -8.75 -2.35 3.98
N HIS A 18 -8.32 -1.72 5.05
CA HIS A 18 -7.60 -0.45 5.02
C HIS A 18 -6.30 -0.58 5.79
N PHE A 19 -5.20 -0.09 5.22
CA PHE A 19 -3.93 -0.08 5.93
C PHE A 19 -3.12 1.19 5.66
N LEU A 20 -2.35 1.58 6.67
CA LEU A 20 -1.44 2.72 6.64
C LEU A 20 -0.05 2.26 7.07
N ARG A 21 0.93 2.40 6.18
CA ARG A 21 2.34 2.11 6.47
C ARG A 21 3.18 3.37 6.28
N ARG A 22 3.89 3.76 7.35
CA ARG A 22 4.75 4.95 7.40
C ARG A 22 6.22 4.54 7.38
N TYR A 23 7.02 5.28 6.63
CA TYR A 23 8.47 5.12 6.57
C TYR A 23 9.14 6.46 6.89
N THR A 24 10.20 6.41 7.69
CA THR A 24 11.05 7.57 7.94
C THR A 24 12.03 7.69 6.78
N LEU A 25 11.96 8.79 6.04
CA LEU A 25 12.93 9.05 4.98
C LEU A 25 14.27 9.49 5.60
N PRO A 26 15.41 8.91 5.19
CA PRO A 26 16.72 9.38 5.65
C PRO A 26 16.95 10.86 5.28
N LYS A 27 17.79 11.54 6.07
CA LYS A 27 18.15 12.94 5.82
C LYS A 27 18.86 13.07 4.46
N GLY A 28 18.54 14.12 3.71
CA GLY A 28 19.17 14.43 2.42
C GLY A 28 18.52 13.79 1.20
N TYR A 29 17.50 12.94 1.38
CA TYR A 29 16.70 12.41 0.28
C TYR A 29 15.55 13.36 -0.05
N ASP A 30 15.30 13.55 -1.35
CA ASP A 30 14.20 14.36 -1.86
C ASP A 30 12.88 13.58 -1.79
N PRO A 31 11.89 14.03 -0.99
CA PRO A 31 10.60 13.36 -0.88
C PRO A 31 9.86 13.22 -2.23
N ASN A 32 10.09 14.15 -3.16
CA ASN A 32 9.40 14.14 -4.47
C ASN A 32 9.95 13.07 -5.42
N LYS A 33 11.09 12.46 -5.10
CA LYS A 33 11.70 11.39 -5.90
C LYS A 33 11.34 9.99 -5.40
N VAL A 34 10.51 9.89 -4.36
CA VAL A 34 10.02 8.61 -3.86
C VAL A 34 9.01 8.05 -4.87
N MET A 35 9.31 6.86 -5.38
CA MET A 35 8.45 6.13 -6.30
C MET A 35 8.09 4.78 -5.69
N SER A 36 6.91 4.27 -6.04
CA SER A 36 6.46 2.94 -5.65
C SER A 36 6.10 2.12 -6.88
N SER A 37 6.35 0.82 -6.85
CA SER A 37 5.95 -0.13 -7.88
C SER A 37 5.27 -1.35 -7.25
N LEU A 38 4.20 -1.83 -7.87
CA LEU A 38 3.53 -3.07 -7.47
C LEU A 38 3.86 -4.15 -8.49
N SER A 39 4.54 -5.20 -8.04
CA SER A 39 4.86 -6.35 -8.87
C SER A 39 3.63 -7.23 -9.12
N SER A 40 3.69 -8.07 -10.17
CA SER A 40 2.58 -8.94 -10.56
C SER A 40 2.22 -10.01 -9.51
N ASP A 41 3.14 -10.35 -8.63
CA ASP A 41 2.94 -11.23 -7.47
C ASP A 41 2.42 -10.49 -6.23
N GLY A 42 2.14 -9.19 -6.33
CA GLY A 42 1.45 -8.41 -5.30
C GLY A 42 2.38 -7.78 -4.25
N VAL A 43 3.67 -7.63 -4.53
CA VAL A 43 4.63 -6.99 -3.62
C VAL A 43 4.83 -5.52 -3.98
N LEU A 44 4.59 -4.63 -3.02
CA LEU A 44 4.86 -3.20 -3.17
C LEU A 44 6.32 -2.91 -2.81
N THR A 45 7.07 -2.30 -3.73
CA THR A 45 8.45 -1.82 -3.53
C THR A 45 8.53 -0.32 -3.70
#